data_AF-A0A9E2HBA4-F1
#
_entry.id   AF-A0A9E2HBA4-F1
#
_cell.length_a   1.000
_cell.length_b   1.000
_cell.length_c   1.000
_cell.angle_alpha   90.00
_cell.angle_beta   90.00
_cell.angle_gamma   90.00
#
_symmetry.space_group_name_H-M   'P 1'
#
loop_
_entity.id
_entity.type
_entity.pdbx_description
1 polymer ?
#
loop_
_entity_poly.entity_id
_entity_poly.type
_entity_poly.pdbx_seq_one_letter_code
_entity_poly.pdbx_strand_id
1 'polypeptide(L)'
;MLARNLKGRQGFTLIELVVIIVVLGILAAIAIPKLFSVTEEAEKATVATMVANLESSLSIYTAKQFVNGSPIATHNPFDDLSNVPSNYKGPNDPVTTANTPDGNWSWRPTGNWIMYNPRTNVSGGWLNGGERFIIYQVQAVVEGTDTVGLRLTTTPAYAYTW
;
A
#
# COMPACT_ATOMS: atom_id res chain seq x y z
N MET A 1 68.84 25.00 -1.11
CA MET A 1 67.80 25.04 -2.17
C MET A 1 67.24 23.63 -2.33
N LEU A 2 65.99 23.38 -1.96
CA LEU A 2 65.31 22.08 -2.12
C LEU A 2 64.33 22.20 -3.29
N ALA A 3 64.54 21.41 -4.35
CA ALA A 3 63.68 21.38 -5.53
C ALA A 3 62.33 20.73 -5.18
N ARG A 4 61.24 21.48 -5.37
CA ARG A 4 59.86 21.02 -5.16
C ARG A 4 59.42 20.16 -6.35
N ASN A 5 59.35 18.85 -6.17
CA ASN A 5 58.75 17.93 -7.13
C ASN A 5 57.25 18.24 -7.29
N LEU A 6 56.87 18.86 -8.40
CA LEU A 6 55.47 19.02 -8.80
C LEU A 6 55.00 17.68 -9.39
N LYS A 7 54.37 16.83 -8.56
CA LYS A 7 53.63 15.66 -9.04
C LYS A 7 52.59 16.13 -10.07
N GLY A 8 52.70 15.63 -11.30
CA GLY A 8 51.81 15.96 -12.40
C GLY A 8 50.36 15.60 -12.08
N ARG A 9 49.47 16.58 -12.22
CA ARG A 9 48.02 16.34 -12.27
C ARG A 9 47.71 15.68 -13.61
N GLN A 10 47.62 14.36 -13.62
CA GLN A 10 47.01 13.63 -14.74
C GLN A 10 45.52 13.99 -14.75
N GLY A 11 45.09 14.78 -15.74
CA GLY A 11 43.68 15.05 -15.99
C GLY A 11 43.02 13.84 -16.63
N PHE A 12 41.74 13.62 -16.31
CA PHE A 12 40.89 12.61 -16.95
C PHE A 12 40.91 12.77 -18.47
N THR A 13 40.95 11.65 -19.19
CA THR A 13 40.84 11.68 -20.65
C THR A 13 39.38 11.85 -21.08
N LEU A 14 39.14 12.52 -22.22
CA LEU A 14 37.79 12.62 -22.78
C LEU A 14 37.22 11.24 -23.10
N ILE A 15 38.07 10.29 -23.51
CA ILE A 15 37.65 8.93 -23.84
C ILE A 15 37.19 8.15 -22.60
N GLU A 16 37.84 8.32 -21.44
CA GLU A 16 37.37 7.70 -20.18
C GLU A 16 35.97 8.18 -19.82
N LEU A 17 35.72 9.48 -19.92
CA LEU A 17 34.39 10.02 -19.60
C LEU A 17 33.33 9.47 -20.56
N VAL A 18 33.64 9.37 -21.85
CA VAL A 18 32.73 8.81 -22.86
C VAL A 18 32.43 7.34 -22.62
N VAL A 19 33.44 6.51 -22.31
CA VAL A 19 33.22 5.09 -22.02
C VAL A 19 32.37 4.91 -20.75
N ILE A 20 32.61 5.72 -19.71
CA ILE A 20 31.83 5.65 -18.46
C ILE A 20 30.36 5.95 -18.71
N ILE A 21 30.02 7.02 -19.43
CA ILE A 21 28.61 7.35 -19.70
C ILE A 21 27.93 6.30 -20.59
N VAL A 22 28.66 5.67 -21.51
CA VAL A 22 28.13 4.57 -22.33
C VAL A 22 27.81 3.35 -21.47
N VAL A 23 28.74 2.94 -20.60
CA VAL A 23 28.51 1.81 -19.69
C VAL A 23 27.35 2.12 -18.73
N LEU A 24 27.31 3.32 -18.13
CA LEU A 24 26.21 3.75 -17.26
C LEU A 24 24.87 3.80 -18.02
N GLY A 25 24.86 4.21 -19.29
CA GLY A 25 23.68 4.21 -20.14
C GLY A 25 23.11 2.81 -20.37
N ILE A 26 23.97 1.83 -20.67
CA ILE A 26 23.55 0.43 -20.86
C ILE A 26 23.01 -0.16 -19.56
N LEU A 27 23.69 0.08 -18.43
CA LEU A 27 23.24 -0.39 -17.11
C LEU A 27 21.90 0.24 -16.73
N ALA A 28 21.71 1.53 -16.96
CA ALA A 28 20.46 2.23 -16.66
C ALA A 28 19.30 1.71 -17.51
N ALA A 29 19.51 1.45 -18.81
CA ALA A 29 18.48 0.94 -19.71
C ALA A 29 17.92 -0.42 -19.26
N ILE A 30 18.75 -1.28 -18.67
CA ILE A 30 18.33 -2.59 -18.16
C ILE A 30 17.75 -2.49 -16.74
N ALA A 31 18.32 -1.62 -15.89
CA ALA A 31 17.94 -1.51 -14.48
C ALA A 31 16.59 -0.81 -14.26
N ILE A 32 16.29 0.25 -15.02
CA ILE A 32 15.09 1.09 -14.79
C ILE A 32 13.77 0.30 -14.95
N PRO A 33 13.55 -0.47 -16.02
CA PRO A 33 12.30 -1.22 -16.18
C PRO A 33 12.07 -2.25 -15.07
N LYS A 34 13.14 -2.92 -14.64
CA LYS A 34 13.11 -3.90 -13.55
C LYS A 34 12.78 -3.23 -12.21
N LEU A 35 13.23 -2.00 -11.99
CA LEU A 35 12.92 -1.29 -10.75
C LEU A 35 11.40 -1.05 -10.60
N PHE A 36 10.72 -0.67 -11.68
CA PHE A 36 9.26 -0.46 -11.64
C PHE A 36 8.47 -1.73 -11.31
N SER A 37 8.84 -2.88 -11.90
CA SER A 37 8.16 -4.15 -11.60
C SER A 37 8.37 -4.57 -10.14
N VAL A 38 9.59 -4.40 -9.60
CA VAL A 38 9.89 -4.71 -8.20
C VAL A 38 9.09 -3.82 -7.25
N THR A 39 8.92 -2.53 -7.57
CA THR A 39 8.12 -1.63 -6.72
C THR A 39 6.64 -1.99 -6.69
N GLU A 40 6.08 -2.41 -7.83
CA GLU A 40 4.69 -2.87 -7.93
C GLU A 40 4.48 -4.17 -7.17
N GLU A 41 5.36 -5.16 -7.35
CA GLU A 41 5.31 -6.43 -6.62
C GLU A 41 5.42 -6.22 -5.10
N ALA A 42 6.30 -5.31 -4.66
CA ALA A 42 6.46 -4.96 -3.25
C ALA A 42 5.20 -4.28 -2.69
N GLU A 43 4.58 -3.36 -3.44
CA GLU A 43 3.34 -2.72 -3.03
C GLU A 43 2.20 -3.73 -2.93
N LYS A 44 2.04 -4.59 -3.93
CA LYS A 44 1.05 -5.67 -3.94
C LYS A 44 1.21 -6.59 -2.73
N ALA A 45 2.43 -7.02 -2.42
CA ALA A 45 2.71 -7.85 -1.26
C ALA A 45 2.39 -7.13 0.06
N THR A 46 2.68 -5.84 0.15
CA THR A 46 2.37 -5.00 1.32
C THR A 46 0.87 -4.87 1.51
N VAL A 47 0.12 -4.63 0.43
CA VAL A 47 -1.35 -4.56 0.46
C VAL A 47 -1.96 -5.88 0.90
N ALA A 48 -1.53 -6.99 0.32
CA ALA A 48 -2.02 -8.32 0.69
C ALA A 48 -1.74 -8.65 2.17
N THR A 49 -0.53 -8.33 2.65
CA THR A 49 -0.15 -8.52 4.06
C THR A 49 -1.02 -7.68 4.99
N MET A 50 -1.28 -6.42 4.62
CA MET A 50 -2.11 -5.54 5.42
C MET A 50 -3.57 -6.02 5.50
N VAL A 51 -4.13 -6.47 4.38
CA VAL A 51 -5.49 -7.04 4.35
C VAL A 51 -5.58 -8.28 5.24
N ALA A 52 -4.60 -9.20 5.15
CA ALA A 52 -4.56 -10.38 6.02
C ALA A 52 -4.47 -10.02 7.51
N ASN A 53 -3.71 -8.97 7.86
CA ASN A 53 -3.64 -8.48 9.24
C ASN A 53 -5.00 -7.92 9.72
N LEU A 54 -5.73 -7.21 8.86
CA LEU A 54 -7.07 -6.69 9.17
C LEU A 54 -8.11 -7.82 9.28
N GLU A 55 -8.02 -8.88 8.46
CA GLU A 55 -8.87 -10.07 8.63
C GLU A 55 -8.61 -10.78 9.97
N SER A 56 -7.33 -10.88 10.35
CA SER A 56 -6.93 -11.44 11.64
C SER A 56 -7.46 -10.60 12.80
N SER A 57 -7.38 -9.26 12.70
CA SER A 57 -7.89 -8.36 13.75
C SER A 57 -9.41 -8.51 13.94
N LEU A 58 -10.17 -8.56 12.84
CA LEU A 58 -11.61 -8.83 12.85
C LEU A 58 -11.97 -10.18 13.49
N SER A 59 -11.17 -11.22 13.22
CA SER A 59 -11.36 -12.56 13.79
C SER A 59 -11.11 -12.56 15.31
N ILE A 60 -10.07 -11.86 15.76
CA ILE A 60 -9.76 -11.69 17.18
C ILE A 60 -10.86 -10.88 17.88
N TYR A 61 -11.33 -9.79 17.27
CA TYR A 61 -12.46 -9.01 17.78
C TYR A 61 -13.71 -9.88 17.95
N THR A 62 -14.05 -10.65 16.92
CA THR A 62 -15.18 -11.58 16.95
C THR A 62 -15.08 -12.54 18.13
N ALA A 63 -13.91 -13.17 18.32
CA ALA A 63 -13.68 -14.08 19.43
C ALA A 63 -13.81 -13.38 20.80
N LYS A 64 -13.31 -12.15 20.94
CA LYS A 64 -13.46 -11.34 22.17
C LYS A 64 -14.93 -11.03 22.47
N GLN A 65 -15.71 -10.62 21.48
CA GLN A 65 -17.13 -10.33 21.68
C GLN A 65 -17.91 -11.58 22.07
N PHE A 66 -17.60 -12.72 21.44
CA PHE A 66 -18.22 -14.00 21.77
C PHE A 66 -17.96 -14.41 23.23
N VAL A 67 -16.72 -14.31 23.70
CA VAL A 67 -16.36 -14.61 25.11
C VAL A 67 -17.05 -13.65 26.08
N ASN A 68 -17.22 -12.39 25.71
CA ASN A 68 -17.85 -11.37 26.54
C ASN A 68 -19.39 -11.40 26.49
N GLY A 69 -20.00 -12.24 25.65
CA GLY A 69 -21.46 -12.27 25.43
C GLY A 69 -22.01 -10.99 24.80
N SER A 70 -21.15 -10.21 24.13
CA SER A 70 -21.51 -8.94 23.50
C SER A 70 -21.84 -9.15 22.02
N PRO A 71 -22.75 -8.33 21.44
CA PRO A 71 -23.04 -8.39 20.01
C PRO A 71 -21.80 -8.11 19.15
N ILE A 72 -21.64 -8.87 18.07
CA ILE A 72 -20.61 -8.61 17.05
C ILE A 72 -21.13 -7.55 16.08
N ALA A 73 -20.48 -6.39 16.07
CA ALA A 73 -20.81 -5.27 15.17
C ALA A 73 -19.66 -4.96 14.22
N THR A 74 -20.00 -4.59 12.97
CA THR A 74 -19.02 -4.05 12.02
C THR A 74 -18.45 -2.75 12.56
N HIS A 75 -17.14 -2.58 12.45
CA HIS A 75 -16.44 -1.38 12.89
C HIS A 75 -15.15 -1.25 12.07
N ASN A 76 -14.36 -0.22 12.36
CA ASN A 76 -13.08 0.04 11.73
C ASN A 76 -12.00 -0.94 12.24
N PRO A 77 -11.51 -1.90 11.43
CA PRO A 77 -10.59 -2.93 11.89
C PRO A 77 -9.18 -2.42 12.21
N PHE A 78 -8.87 -1.18 11.85
CA PHE A 78 -7.62 -0.54 12.26
C PHE A 78 -7.59 -0.22 13.76
N ASP A 79 -8.76 -0.05 14.39
CA ASP A 79 -8.86 0.23 15.83
C ASP A 79 -8.47 -0.99 16.69
N ASP A 80 -8.51 -2.19 16.10
CA ASP A 80 -8.12 -3.45 16.75
C ASP A 80 -6.62 -3.76 16.65
N LEU A 81 -5.88 -3.02 15.82
CA LEU A 81 -4.46 -3.28 15.61
C LEU A 81 -3.64 -2.78 16.81
N SER A 82 -2.73 -3.63 17.30
CA SER A 82 -1.79 -3.27 18.36
C SER A 82 -0.85 -2.12 17.95
N ASN A 83 -0.48 -2.11 16.67
CA ASN A 83 0.30 -1.05 16.06
C ASN A 83 -0.40 -0.61 14.78
N VAL A 84 -1.08 0.53 14.85
CA VAL A 84 -1.71 1.16 13.68
C VAL A 84 -0.60 1.63 12.74
N PRO A 85 -0.62 1.25 11.46
CA PRO A 85 0.45 1.60 10.55
C PRO A 85 0.44 3.11 10.27
N SER A 86 1.63 3.71 10.13
CA SER A 86 1.79 5.16 9.95
C SER A 86 1.15 5.71 8.67
N ASN A 87 0.86 4.84 7.70
CA ASN A 87 0.19 5.18 6.46
C ASN A 87 -1.34 5.05 6.54
N TYR A 88 -1.92 4.74 7.71
CA TYR A 88 -3.36 4.87 7.93
C TYR A 88 -3.73 6.31 8.28
N LYS A 89 -4.74 6.87 7.59
CA LYS A 89 -5.19 8.26 7.70
C LYS A 89 -6.47 8.44 8.51
N GLY A 90 -6.88 7.40 9.23
CA GLY A 90 -8.07 7.46 10.06
C GLY A 90 -9.38 7.32 9.26
N PRO A 91 -10.50 7.54 9.94
CA PRO A 91 -11.81 7.59 9.32
C PRO A 91 -11.99 8.86 8.46
N ASN A 92 -12.40 8.71 7.21
CA ASN A 92 -12.72 9.80 6.30
C ASN A 92 -14.01 9.51 5.53
N ASP A 93 -14.87 10.52 5.36
CA ASP A 93 -16.12 10.41 4.58
C ASP A 93 -16.49 11.77 3.96
N PRO A 94 -16.30 11.96 2.64
CA PRO A 94 -15.77 11.00 1.68
C PRO A 94 -14.25 10.79 1.82
N VAL A 95 -13.79 9.63 1.37
CA VAL A 95 -12.35 9.36 1.14
C VAL A 95 -11.93 9.95 -0.20
N THR A 96 -10.85 10.73 -0.23
CA THR A 96 -10.27 11.40 -1.41
C THR A 96 -8.74 11.30 -1.39
N THR A 97 -8.01 11.57 -2.47
CA THR A 97 -6.53 11.60 -2.39
C THR A 97 -6.00 12.68 -1.47
N ALA A 98 -6.73 13.78 -1.27
CA ALA A 98 -6.32 14.87 -0.40
C ALA A 98 -6.21 14.41 1.06
N ASN A 99 -7.15 13.57 1.53
CA ASN A 99 -7.10 12.98 2.88
C ASN A 99 -6.43 11.60 2.92
N THR A 100 -6.28 10.95 1.77
CA THR A 100 -5.67 9.63 1.62
C THR A 100 -4.69 9.61 0.43
N PRO A 101 -3.49 10.20 0.60
CA PRO A 101 -2.49 10.26 -0.46
C PRO A 101 -1.98 8.89 -0.91
N ASP A 102 -1.16 8.87 -1.94
CA ASP A 102 -0.68 7.63 -2.54
C ASP A 102 0.05 6.75 -1.53
N GLY A 103 -0.36 5.49 -1.48
CA GLY A 103 0.13 4.49 -0.56
C GLY A 103 -0.44 4.54 0.85
N ASN A 104 -1.53 5.29 1.04
CA ASN A 104 -2.21 5.43 2.31
C ASN A 104 -3.54 4.64 2.36
N TRP A 105 -3.88 4.26 3.58
CA TRP A 105 -5.13 3.59 3.93
C TRP A 105 -6.08 4.56 4.59
N SER A 106 -7.37 4.35 4.39
CA SER A 106 -8.43 5.12 5.02
C SER A 106 -9.64 4.23 5.29
N TRP A 107 -10.33 4.52 6.38
CA TRP A 107 -11.60 3.89 6.69
C TRP A 107 -12.73 4.81 6.25
N ARG A 108 -13.71 4.30 5.53
CA ARG A 108 -14.95 5.01 5.24
C ARG A 108 -16.07 4.44 6.12
N PRO A 109 -16.56 5.21 7.12
CA PRO A 109 -17.65 4.78 7.98
C PRO A 109 -18.93 4.46 7.19
N THR A 110 -19.33 5.30 6.24
CA THR A 110 -20.49 5.00 5.39
C THR A 110 -20.19 3.79 4.51
N GLY A 111 -20.87 2.68 4.79
CA GLY A 111 -20.74 1.44 4.03
C GLY A 111 -19.61 0.52 4.48
N ASN A 112 -18.89 0.85 5.56
CA ASN A 112 -17.85 0.02 6.17
C ASN A 112 -16.71 -0.35 5.21
N TRP A 113 -16.16 0.64 4.51
CA TRP A 113 -15.12 0.40 3.51
C TRP A 113 -13.72 0.67 4.06
N ILE A 114 -12.82 -0.27 3.82
CA ILE A 114 -11.39 -0.03 3.84
C ILE A 114 -10.99 0.40 2.44
N MET A 115 -10.27 1.50 2.34
CA MET A 115 -9.83 2.08 1.09
C MET A 115 -8.32 2.25 1.09
N TYR A 116 -7.67 1.79 0.03
CA TYR A 116 -6.24 1.98 -0.22
C TYR A 116 -6.05 2.75 -1.52
N ASN A 117 -5.28 3.84 -1.46
CA ASN A 117 -4.83 4.55 -2.65
C ASN A 117 -3.47 3.98 -3.09
N PRO A 118 -3.36 3.27 -4.23
CA PRO A 118 -2.10 2.66 -4.66
C PRO A 118 -1.11 3.70 -5.22
N ARG A 119 0.19 3.46 -5.01
CA ARG A 119 1.27 4.29 -5.58
C ARG A 119 1.57 3.93 -7.02
N THR A 120 1.48 2.64 -7.37
CA THR A 120 1.64 2.18 -8.74
C THR A 120 0.33 2.26 -9.51
N ASN A 121 0.45 2.29 -10.84
CA ASN A 121 -0.72 2.23 -11.71
C ASN A 121 -1.44 0.90 -11.50
N VAL A 122 -2.69 0.95 -11.06
CA VAL A 122 -3.61 -0.20 -11.09
C VAL A 122 -4.69 0.08 -12.13
N SER A 123 -5.11 -0.93 -12.87
CA SER A 123 -6.28 -0.85 -13.77
C SER A 123 -7.56 -1.19 -13.02
N GLY A 124 -8.65 -0.47 -13.26
CA GLY A 124 -9.91 -0.64 -12.54
C GLY A 124 -9.93 0.02 -11.17
N GLY A 125 -10.57 -0.63 -10.19
CA GLY A 125 -10.80 -0.09 -8.85
C GLY A 125 -11.99 0.87 -8.78
N TRP A 126 -12.24 1.38 -7.57
CA TRP A 126 -13.31 2.37 -7.39
C TRP A 126 -12.82 3.76 -7.75
N LEU A 127 -13.51 4.38 -8.71
CA LEU A 127 -13.28 5.77 -9.10
C LEU A 127 -14.05 6.71 -8.19
N ASN A 128 -13.35 7.52 -7.42
CA ASN A 128 -13.94 8.57 -6.58
C ASN A 128 -13.15 9.87 -6.79
N GLY A 129 -13.81 10.94 -7.25
CA GLY A 129 -13.14 12.21 -7.55
C GLY A 129 -12.14 12.17 -8.72
N GLY A 130 -12.17 11.14 -9.58
CA GLY A 130 -11.22 10.94 -10.68
C GLY A 130 -10.04 10.01 -10.34
N GLU A 131 -10.02 9.45 -9.13
CA GLU A 131 -8.87 8.74 -8.55
C GLU A 131 -9.24 7.29 -8.22
N ARG A 132 -8.26 6.38 -8.31
CA ARG A 132 -8.48 4.92 -8.21
C ARG A 132 -8.19 4.41 -6.80
N PHE A 133 -9.17 3.76 -6.18
CA PHE A 133 -8.99 3.10 -4.89
C PHE A 133 -9.17 1.59 -5.01
N ILE A 134 -8.31 0.84 -4.32
CA ILE A 134 -8.56 -0.56 -3.99
C ILE A 134 -9.42 -0.59 -2.72
N ILE A 135 -10.53 -1.33 -2.76
CA ILE A 135 -11.50 -1.34 -1.66
C ILE A 135 -11.85 -2.74 -1.16
N TYR A 136 -12.07 -2.81 0.14
CA TYR A 136 -12.57 -4.00 0.85
C TYR A 136 -13.70 -3.59 1.77
N GLN A 137 -14.80 -4.33 1.78
CA GLN A 137 -15.91 -4.08 2.70
C GLN A 137 -15.77 -4.96 3.93
N VAL A 138 -15.94 -4.37 5.11
CA VAL A 138 -16.19 -5.15 6.34
C VAL A 138 -17.66 -5.55 6.36
N GLN A 139 -17.92 -6.85 6.30
CA GLN A 139 -19.26 -7.41 6.30
C GLN A 139 -19.46 -8.32 7.52
N ALA A 140 -20.64 -8.24 8.12
CA ALA A 140 -21.09 -9.22 9.09
C ALA A 140 -21.34 -10.57 8.40
N VAL A 141 -20.87 -11.63 9.03
CA VAL A 141 -21.21 -13.02 8.71
C VAL A 141 -22.36 -13.40 9.62
N VAL A 142 -23.49 -13.78 9.03
CA VAL A 142 -24.75 -14.03 9.75
C VAL A 142 -25.17 -15.48 9.52
N GLU A 143 -25.52 -16.18 10.60
CA GLU A 143 -26.15 -17.50 10.57
C GLU A 143 -27.53 -17.40 11.20
N GLY A 144 -28.59 -17.55 10.39
CA GLY A 144 -29.95 -17.28 10.85
C GLY A 144 -30.14 -15.79 11.19
N THR A 145 -30.42 -15.49 12.44
CA THR A 145 -30.56 -14.11 12.96
C THR A 145 -29.29 -13.57 13.62
N ASP A 146 -28.30 -14.43 13.84
CA ASP A 146 -27.17 -14.13 14.70
C ASP A 146 -25.94 -13.78 13.88
N THR A 147 -25.27 -12.69 14.23
CA THR A 147 -23.96 -12.36 13.67
C THR A 147 -22.92 -13.27 14.32
N VAL A 148 -22.31 -14.15 13.54
CA VAL A 148 -21.31 -15.12 13.99
C VAL A 148 -19.87 -14.65 13.74
N GLY A 149 -19.68 -13.58 12.95
CA GLY A 149 -18.36 -13.01 12.73
C GLY A 149 -18.33 -11.84 11.78
N LEU A 150 -17.12 -11.43 11.42
CA LEU A 150 -16.84 -10.36 10.48
C LEU A 150 -15.85 -10.88 9.42
N ARG A 151 -15.99 -10.42 8.17
CA ARG A 151 -15.06 -10.74 7.08
C ARG A 151 -14.79 -9.53 6.21
N LEU A 152 -13.66 -9.58 5.49
CA LEU A 152 -13.40 -8.66 4.40
C LEU A 152 -13.89 -9.26 3.08
N THR A 153 -14.58 -8.44 2.30
CA THR A 153 -15.10 -8.83 0.99
C THR A 153 -14.64 -7.82 -0.06
N THR A 154 -14.08 -8.30 -1.17
CA THR A 154 -13.84 -7.47 -2.35
C THR A 154 -15.13 -7.21 -3.10
N THR A 155 -15.27 -6.07 -3.76
CA THR A 155 -16.47 -5.75 -4.55
C THR A 155 -16.24 -6.04 -6.04
N PRO A 156 -16.93 -7.03 -6.64
CA PRO A 156 -16.70 -7.40 -8.05
C PRO A 156 -16.94 -6.24 -9.03
N ALA A 157 -17.88 -5.33 -8.73
CA ALA A 157 -18.14 -4.14 -9.54
C ALA A 157 -16.96 -3.16 -9.61
N TYR A 158 -16.01 -3.26 -8.68
CA TYR A 158 -14.80 -2.43 -8.60
C TYR A 158 -13.54 -3.30 -8.64
N ALA A 159 -13.58 -4.38 -9.42
CA ALA A 159 -12.42 -5.23 -9.66
C ALA A 159 -11.23 -4.40 -10.16
N TYR A 160 -10.03 -4.83 -9.78
CA TYR A 160 -8.79 -4.17 -10.14
C TYR A 160 -7.73 -5.19 -10.55
N THR A 161 -6.80 -4.75 -11.37
CA THR A 161 -5.56 -5.48 -11.67
C THR A 161 -4.38 -4.57 -11.37
N TRP A 162 -3.32 -5.15 -10.82
CA TRP A 162 -2.01 -4.50 -10.79
C TRP A 162 -1.53 -4.32 -12.23
#